data_AF-A0A7S2P2W4-F1
#
_entry.id   AF-A0A7S2P2W4-F1
#
_cell.length_a   1.000
_cell.length_b   1.000
_cell.length_c   1.000
_cell.angle_alpha   90.00
_cell.angle_beta   90.00
_cell.angle_gamma   90.00
#
_symmetry.space_group_name_H-M   'P 1'
#
loop_
_entity.id
_entity.type
_entity.pdbx_description
1 polymer ?
#
loop_
_entity_poly.entity_id
_entity_poly.type
_entity_poly.pdbx_seq_one_letter_code
_entity_poly.pdbx_strand_id
1 'polypeptide(L)'
;MPPKKAQKDTSELPLSAKFARCKNTLSMGFVGLPNVGKSTITNLLCGANHAEAANYPFCTIDPNEVQCIVPDQKFKYLVDTWKSPSIIPAALKVVDIAGLIKGASEGAGLGNAFLSHIAAVDGIFHLVRAFESDEIIHVDDSIDPVRDLDTIQSELCLKDQSVMENVVNMEKERVRKDKGLSRAADVPLSETFQSAFDKVNKLLAAQTPVQTGSFTEGEIELIRDWGLITTKPQVYVVNMTKKSFIRKGSKWLPKIKEWVDSHGGGTIIPMSAAFEQEYADLAGDAAAQKAFLDECTAEAAKLGLKGPGFVCKSVIPRMIRAGRDALCLQSFYTMGPKEVRAWTIQRGTLAPQAAGVIHTDFEKGFIKAEVCNFEDFKKLHGGEKSVAKVKEAGKYKQEGKSYVMQDGDICVFMHNVAKGKK
;
A
#
# COMPACT_ATOMS: atom_id res chain seq x y z
N MET A 1 -30.87 -8.20 29.31
CA MET A 1 -29.66 -8.70 28.59
C MET A 1 -28.93 -7.49 28.02
N PRO A 2 -27.67 -7.23 28.41
CA PRO A 2 -26.89 -6.19 27.76
C PRO A 2 -26.66 -6.56 26.28
N PRO A 3 -26.63 -5.59 25.36
CA PRO A 3 -26.49 -5.89 23.94
C PRO A 3 -25.14 -6.56 23.69
N LYS A 4 -25.16 -7.71 23.01
CA LYS A 4 -23.97 -8.39 22.50
C LYS A 4 -23.12 -7.35 21.77
N LYS A 5 -21.89 -7.12 22.24
CA LYS A 5 -20.86 -6.43 21.47
C LYS A 5 -20.82 -7.07 20.09
N ALA A 6 -21.05 -6.28 19.04
CA ALA A 6 -20.87 -6.73 17.67
C ALA A 6 -19.43 -7.27 17.56
N GLN A 7 -19.29 -8.57 17.38
CA GLN A 7 -18.03 -9.17 16.95
C GLN A 7 -17.70 -8.51 15.62
N LYS A 8 -16.57 -7.81 15.56
CA LYS A 8 -16.01 -7.35 14.29
C LYS A 8 -15.69 -8.63 13.51
N ASP A 9 -16.40 -8.86 12.41
CA ASP A 9 -15.99 -9.86 11.43
C ASP A 9 -14.67 -9.37 10.79
N THR A 10 -13.55 -9.73 11.43
CA THR A 10 -12.18 -9.48 10.96
C THR A 10 -11.74 -10.52 9.92
N SER A 11 -12.66 -11.41 9.51
CA SER A 11 -12.43 -12.58 8.65
C SER A 11 -12.20 -12.24 7.18
N GLU A 12 -12.57 -11.04 6.71
CA GLU A 12 -12.43 -10.63 5.30
C GLU A 12 -11.26 -9.66 5.02
N LEU A 13 -10.54 -9.21 6.04
CA LEU A 13 -9.42 -8.30 5.84
C LEU A 13 -8.16 -9.07 5.41
N PRO A 14 -7.38 -8.57 4.43
CA PRO A 14 -6.12 -9.19 4.04
C PRO A 14 -5.21 -9.41 5.26
N LEU A 15 -4.37 -10.45 5.23
CA LEU A 15 -3.38 -10.72 6.30
C LEU A 15 -2.58 -9.46 6.70
N SER A 16 -2.32 -8.57 5.75
CA SER A 16 -1.62 -7.29 5.95
C SER A 16 -2.40 -6.25 6.77
N ALA A 17 -3.73 -6.30 6.81
CA ALA A 17 -4.53 -5.37 7.61
C ALA A 17 -4.44 -5.65 9.11
N LYS A 18 -4.03 -6.86 9.51
CA LYS A 18 -3.94 -7.26 10.92
C LYS A 18 -2.93 -6.42 11.68
N PHE A 19 -1.78 -6.12 11.06
CA PHE A 19 -0.66 -5.40 11.69
C PHE A 19 -0.51 -3.96 11.19
N ALA A 20 -1.39 -3.51 10.28
CA ALA A 20 -1.34 -2.16 9.75
C ALA A 20 -1.50 -1.11 10.88
N ARG A 21 -0.71 -0.02 10.79
CA ARG A 21 -0.88 1.13 11.68
C ARG A 21 -2.20 1.81 11.38
N CYS A 22 -2.95 2.23 12.41
CA CYS A 22 -4.22 2.94 12.24
C CYS A 22 -3.99 4.41 11.84
N LYS A 23 -3.68 4.69 10.57
CA LYS A 23 -3.48 6.05 10.03
C LYS A 23 -3.98 6.13 8.59
N ASN A 24 -4.55 7.27 8.20
CA ASN A 24 -5.01 7.48 6.82
C ASN A 24 -3.89 7.94 5.86
N THR A 25 -2.75 8.35 6.39
CA THR A 25 -1.54 8.72 5.63
C THR A 25 -0.52 7.59 5.70
N LEU A 26 -0.78 6.50 4.96
CA LEU A 26 0.16 5.38 4.85
C LEU A 26 1.08 5.57 3.63
N SER A 27 2.25 4.93 3.70
CA SER A 27 3.27 5.00 2.64
C SER A 27 3.82 3.63 2.26
N MET A 28 4.17 3.48 0.97
CA MET A 28 4.94 2.34 0.45
C MET A 28 6.40 2.72 0.30
N GLY A 29 7.33 1.83 0.65
CA GLY A 29 8.76 2.03 0.43
C GLY A 29 9.32 1.10 -0.64
N PHE A 30 10.18 1.60 -1.54
CA PHE A 30 10.94 0.74 -2.45
C PHE A 30 12.14 0.10 -1.75
N VAL A 31 12.21 -1.22 -1.81
CA VAL A 31 13.31 -2.03 -1.25
C VAL A 31 13.85 -2.94 -2.34
N GLY A 32 15.16 -3.07 -2.42
CA GLY A 32 15.83 -3.98 -3.34
C GLY A 32 17.34 -3.83 -3.25
N LEU A 33 18.06 -4.79 -3.82
CA LEU A 33 19.51 -4.70 -3.96
C LEU A 33 19.91 -3.54 -4.90
N PRO A 34 21.17 -3.10 -4.88
CA PRO A 34 21.72 -2.20 -5.88
C PRO A 34 21.47 -2.71 -7.31
N ASN A 35 21.31 -1.78 -8.25
CA ASN A 35 21.21 -2.06 -9.70
C ASN A 35 20.01 -2.91 -10.14
N VAL A 36 18.96 -3.04 -9.32
CA VAL A 36 17.71 -3.74 -9.70
C VAL A 36 16.73 -2.89 -10.53
N GLY A 37 17.03 -1.60 -10.73
CA GLY A 37 16.17 -0.64 -11.43
C GLY A 37 15.32 0.27 -10.53
N LYS A 38 15.65 0.35 -9.24
CA LYS A 38 14.93 1.16 -8.24
C LYS A 38 14.81 2.63 -8.63
N SER A 39 15.93 3.31 -8.86
CA SER A 39 15.94 4.73 -9.24
C SER A 39 15.20 4.98 -10.56
N THR A 40 15.30 4.08 -11.54
CA THR A 40 14.55 4.18 -12.80
C THR A 40 13.04 4.14 -12.53
N ILE A 41 12.57 3.20 -11.70
CA ILE A 41 11.14 3.06 -11.39
C ILE A 41 10.63 4.25 -10.56
N THR A 42 11.42 4.72 -9.60
CA THR A 42 11.11 5.95 -8.85
C THR A 42 11.00 7.15 -9.80
N ASN A 43 11.94 7.31 -10.73
CA ASN A 43 11.91 8.38 -11.73
C ASN A 43 10.70 8.28 -12.66
N LEU A 44 10.27 7.08 -13.03
CA LEU A 44 9.05 6.88 -13.83
C LEU A 44 7.79 7.29 -13.09
N LEU A 45 7.72 6.97 -11.79
CA LEU A 45 6.63 7.43 -10.94
C LEU A 45 6.67 8.96 -10.76
N CYS A 46 7.86 9.53 -10.53
CA CYS A 46 8.04 10.98 -10.49
C CYS A 46 7.59 11.62 -11.80
N GLY A 47 8.06 11.15 -12.95
CA GLY A 47 7.77 11.72 -14.27
C GLY A 47 6.29 11.63 -14.65
N ALA A 48 5.64 10.50 -14.38
CA ALA A 48 4.19 10.36 -14.52
C ALA A 48 3.45 11.37 -13.64
N ASN A 49 3.93 11.58 -12.41
CA ASN A 49 3.38 12.62 -11.54
C ASN A 49 3.72 14.02 -12.04
N HIS A 50 4.89 14.33 -12.62
CA HIS A 50 5.16 15.69 -13.13
C HIS A 50 4.25 16.04 -14.32
N ALA A 51 3.93 15.06 -15.18
CA ALA A 51 2.99 15.24 -16.28
C ALA A 51 1.54 15.47 -15.80
N GLU A 52 1.12 14.83 -14.70
CA GLU A 52 -0.24 15.00 -14.14
C GLU A 52 -0.33 16.09 -13.05
N ALA A 53 0.76 16.38 -12.33
CA ALA A 53 0.84 17.28 -11.16
C ALA A 53 1.15 18.74 -11.49
N ALA A 54 1.43 19.06 -12.76
CA ALA A 54 1.33 20.44 -13.24
C ALA A 54 -0.04 21.09 -12.90
N ASN A 55 -1.06 20.28 -12.57
CA ASN A 55 -2.40 20.71 -12.18
C ASN A 55 -2.72 20.60 -10.66
N TYR A 56 -1.81 20.13 -9.78
CA TYR A 56 -2.12 19.88 -8.36
C TYR A 56 -1.20 20.65 -7.38
N PRO A 57 -1.66 21.74 -6.74
CA PRO A 57 -0.80 22.75 -6.08
C PRO A 57 -0.23 22.40 -4.69
N PHE A 58 -0.20 21.13 -4.26
CA PHE A 58 0.19 20.76 -2.88
C PHE A 58 1.18 19.59 -2.76
N CYS A 59 1.84 19.18 -3.84
CA CYS A 59 2.86 18.13 -3.75
C CYS A 59 4.18 18.71 -3.22
N THR A 60 4.46 18.53 -1.92
CA THR A 60 5.82 18.70 -1.40
C THR A 60 6.68 17.56 -1.96
N ILE A 61 7.76 17.92 -2.67
CA ILE A 61 8.72 16.97 -3.24
C ILE A 61 9.93 16.95 -2.30
N ASP A 62 9.90 16.06 -1.31
CA ASP A 62 11.16 15.62 -0.70
C ASP A 62 11.90 14.74 -1.73
N PRO A 63 13.23 14.81 -1.86
CA PRO A 63 13.96 14.12 -2.94
C PRO A 63 13.73 12.60 -3.01
N ASN A 64 13.33 12.00 -1.89
CA ASN A 64 13.10 10.57 -1.74
C ASN A 64 11.61 10.22 -1.56
N GLU A 65 10.68 11.19 -1.62
CA GLU A 65 9.25 10.94 -1.45
C GLU A 65 8.46 11.39 -2.68
N VAL A 66 7.59 10.51 -3.15
CA VAL A 66 6.81 10.70 -4.38
C VAL A 66 5.34 10.45 -4.07
N GLN A 67 4.47 11.41 -4.41
CA GLN A 67 3.03 11.21 -4.32
C GLN A 67 2.46 10.78 -5.67
N CYS A 68 2.07 9.51 -5.77
CA CYS A 68 1.54 8.92 -6.99
C CYS A 68 0.03 9.03 -7.05
N ILE A 69 -0.50 9.59 -8.12
CA ILE A 69 -1.95 9.64 -8.35
C ILE A 69 -2.48 8.22 -8.53
N VAL A 70 -3.54 7.88 -7.79
CA VAL A 70 -4.17 6.57 -7.86
C VAL A 70 -5.11 6.54 -9.07
N PRO A 71 -4.83 5.69 -10.08
CA PRO A 71 -5.66 5.62 -11.28
C PRO A 71 -6.98 4.93 -10.96
N ASP A 72 -8.06 5.69 -11.05
CA ASP A 72 -9.39 5.24 -10.65
C ASP A 72 -10.45 5.61 -11.70
N GLN A 73 -11.05 4.57 -12.29
CA GLN A 73 -12.09 4.73 -13.31
C GLN A 73 -13.39 5.28 -12.71
N LYS A 74 -13.70 4.96 -11.44
CA LYS A 74 -14.87 5.49 -10.75
C LYS A 74 -14.71 7.00 -10.58
N PHE A 75 -13.55 7.43 -10.09
CA PHE A 75 -13.24 8.85 -9.94
C PHE A 75 -13.28 9.61 -11.27
N LYS A 76 -12.63 9.06 -12.32
CA LYS A 76 -12.67 9.67 -13.67
C LYS A 76 -14.10 9.86 -14.18
N TYR A 77 -14.97 8.87 -13.98
CA TYR A 77 -16.38 8.97 -14.33
C TYR A 77 -17.09 10.12 -13.62
N LEU A 78 -16.83 10.33 -12.33
CA LEU A 78 -17.40 11.42 -11.55
C LEU A 78 -16.92 12.79 -12.05
N VAL A 79 -15.64 12.89 -12.38
CA VAL A 79 -15.02 14.09 -12.98
C VAL A 79 -15.68 14.43 -14.32
N ASP A 80 -15.82 13.45 -15.21
CA ASP A 80 -16.42 13.63 -16.53
C ASP A 80 -17.90 14.05 -16.44
N THR A 81 -18.60 13.55 -15.42
CA THR A 81 -20.02 13.86 -15.15
C THR A 81 -20.18 15.30 -14.64
N TRP A 82 -19.44 15.68 -13.60
CA TRP A 82 -19.62 16.97 -12.94
C TRP A 82 -18.88 18.12 -13.61
N LYS A 83 -17.75 17.84 -14.26
CA LYS A 83 -16.85 18.83 -14.89
C LYS A 83 -16.56 20.01 -13.94
N SER A 84 -16.25 19.68 -12.70
CA SER A 84 -15.98 20.66 -11.65
C SER A 84 -14.61 21.30 -11.85
N PRO A 85 -14.43 22.57 -11.43
CA PRO A 85 -13.15 23.27 -11.59
C PRO A 85 -12.06 22.72 -10.68
N SER A 86 -12.41 22.25 -9.48
CA SER A 86 -11.48 21.56 -8.57
C SER A 86 -11.63 20.04 -8.73
N ILE A 87 -10.55 19.36 -9.07
CA ILE A 87 -10.46 17.90 -9.17
C ILE A 87 -9.33 17.49 -8.25
N ILE A 88 -9.58 16.61 -7.27
CA ILE A 88 -8.55 16.17 -6.32
C ILE A 88 -8.57 14.63 -6.25
N PRO A 89 -7.68 13.94 -6.98
CA PRO A 89 -7.61 12.49 -6.94
C PRO A 89 -7.01 11.99 -5.63
N ALA A 90 -7.18 10.69 -5.36
CA ALA A 90 -6.47 10.04 -4.26
C ALA A 90 -5.00 9.86 -4.65
N ALA A 91 -4.09 10.05 -3.69
CA ALA A 91 -2.66 9.83 -3.88
C ALA A 91 -2.17 8.67 -3.01
N LEU A 92 -1.17 7.94 -3.49
CA LEU A 92 -0.37 6.99 -2.76
C LEU A 92 1.01 7.59 -2.52
N LYS A 93 1.42 7.71 -1.26
CA LYS A 93 2.78 8.12 -0.91
C LYS A 93 3.74 6.96 -1.11
N VAL A 94 4.78 7.17 -1.91
CA VAL A 94 5.85 6.20 -2.17
C VAL A 94 7.18 6.82 -1.76
N VAL A 95 8.01 6.07 -1.05
CA VAL A 95 9.32 6.51 -0.56
C VAL A 95 10.39 5.68 -1.23
N ASP A 96 11.38 6.33 -1.84
CA ASP A 96 12.58 5.66 -2.33
C ASP A 96 13.56 5.44 -1.19
N ILE A 97 13.80 4.18 -0.84
CA ILE A 97 14.73 3.82 0.24
C ILE A 97 16.05 3.40 -0.42
N ALA A 98 17.20 3.94 0.03
CA ALA A 98 18.53 3.69 -0.55
C ALA A 98 18.83 2.18 -0.80
N GLY A 99 19.75 1.78 -1.68
CA GLY A 99 19.99 0.34 -1.93
C GLY A 99 20.50 -0.42 -0.69
N LEU A 100 20.04 -1.66 -0.46
CA LEU A 100 20.52 -2.51 0.63
C LEU A 100 21.85 -3.17 0.25
N ILE A 101 22.89 -3.00 1.07
CA ILE A 101 24.16 -3.73 0.97
C ILE A 101 24.16 -4.82 2.06
N LYS A 102 24.73 -6.00 1.75
CA LYS A 102 24.88 -7.10 2.72
C LYS A 102 25.59 -6.64 4.00
N GLY A 103 25.16 -7.16 5.16
CA GLY A 103 25.71 -6.79 6.47
C GLY A 103 25.06 -5.52 7.06
N ALA A 104 23.87 -5.14 6.59
CA ALA A 104 23.19 -3.94 7.06
C ALA A 104 22.80 -4.01 8.55
N SER A 105 22.57 -5.22 9.06
CA SER A 105 22.23 -5.50 10.46
C SER A 105 23.44 -5.50 11.41
N GLU A 106 24.65 -5.79 10.94
CA GLU A 106 25.87 -5.92 11.77
C GLU A 106 26.51 -4.57 12.18
N GLY A 107 25.89 -3.44 11.80
CA GLY A 107 26.19 -2.13 12.40
C GLY A 107 27.33 -1.32 11.76
N ALA A 108 27.96 -1.81 10.69
CA ALA A 108 28.96 -1.03 9.95
C ALA A 108 28.31 -0.09 8.92
N GLY A 109 27.92 1.13 9.33
CA GLY A 109 27.60 2.24 8.40
C GLY A 109 26.15 2.34 7.88
N LEU A 110 26.00 2.70 6.58
CA LEU A 110 24.75 3.12 5.91
C LEU A 110 23.56 2.13 6.04
N GLY A 111 23.81 0.85 6.35
CA GLY A 111 22.78 -0.19 6.45
C GLY A 111 21.76 0.02 7.59
N ASN A 112 22.18 0.56 8.74
CA ASN A 112 21.26 0.86 9.84
C ASN A 112 20.32 2.04 9.52
N ALA A 113 20.80 3.03 8.78
CA ALA A 113 19.98 4.14 8.29
C ALA A 113 18.96 3.65 7.25
N PHE A 114 19.34 2.69 6.40
CA PHE A 114 18.42 2.05 5.47
C PHE A 114 17.26 1.34 6.19
N LEU A 115 17.56 0.54 7.21
CA LEU A 115 16.55 -0.19 7.98
C LEU A 115 15.62 0.74 8.77
N SER A 116 16.12 1.89 9.25
CA SER A 116 15.26 2.88 9.92
C SER A 116 14.30 3.57 8.94
N HIS A 117 14.73 3.82 7.69
CA HIS A 117 13.84 4.31 6.64
C HIS A 117 12.77 3.28 6.25
N ILE A 118 13.10 1.99 6.20
CA ILE A 118 12.08 0.94 6.03
C ILE A 118 11.14 0.94 7.23
N ALA A 119 11.64 1.06 8.45
CA ALA A 119 10.80 1.10 9.65
C ALA A 119 9.78 2.25 9.62
N ALA A 120 10.11 3.38 8.97
CA ALA A 120 9.23 4.53 8.83
C ALA A 120 8.02 4.28 7.90
N VAL A 121 8.17 3.53 6.81
CA VAL A 121 7.07 3.24 5.87
C VAL A 121 6.08 2.20 6.41
N ASP A 122 4.96 1.96 5.72
CA ASP A 122 3.90 1.06 6.19
C ASP A 122 3.76 -0.21 5.32
N GLY A 123 4.32 -0.22 4.12
CA GLY A 123 4.38 -1.35 3.21
C GLY A 123 5.60 -1.29 2.30
N ILE A 124 5.91 -2.40 1.62
CA ILE A 124 7.14 -2.56 0.85
C ILE A 124 6.82 -2.92 -0.60
N PHE A 125 7.35 -2.16 -1.55
CA PHE A 125 7.53 -2.60 -2.93
C PHE A 125 8.90 -3.24 -3.04
N HIS A 126 8.92 -4.57 -3.10
CA HIS A 126 10.14 -5.35 -3.13
C HIS A 126 10.58 -5.57 -4.58
N LEU A 127 11.62 -4.85 -5.02
CA LEU A 127 12.15 -4.95 -6.38
C LEU A 127 13.10 -6.13 -6.50
N VAL A 128 12.81 -6.99 -7.49
CA VAL A 128 13.59 -8.17 -7.80
C VAL A 128 14.13 -8.06 -9.21
N ARG A 129 15.44 -8.19 -9.39
CA ARG A 129 16.08 -8.22 -10.71
C ARG A 129 15.90 -9.60 -11.33
N ALA A 130 15.28 -9.67 -12.50
CA ALA A 130 15.08 -10.88 -13.28
C ALA A 130 15.56 -10.73 -14.73
N PHE A 131 16.68 -10.02 -14.93
CA PHE A 131 17.34 -9.83 -16.22
C PHE A 131 18.86 -9.87 -16.11
N GLU A 132 19.48 -10.40 -17.17
CA GLU A 132 20.92 -10.39 -17.42
C GLU A 132 21.27 -9.17 -18.29
N SER A 133 22.40 -8.51 -18.00
CA SER A 133 22.96 -7.41 -18.77
C SER A 133 24.46 -7.32 -18.51
N ASP A 134 25.25 -7.22 -19.56
CA ASP A 134 26.72 -7.11 -19.47
C ASP A 134 27.17 -5.73 -18.97
N GLU A 135 26.31 -4.72 -19.06
CA GLU A 135 26.57 -3.36 -18.60
C GLU A 135 26.28 -3.16 -17.11
N ILE A 136 25.50 -4.06 -16.50
CA ILE A 136 24.96 -3.89 -15.15
C ILE A 136 25.48 -5.00 -14.23
N ILE A 137 26.52 -4.69 -13.48
CA ILE A 137 27.15 -5.61 -12.54
C ILE A 137 26.21 -5.90 -11.35
N HIS A 138 26.06 -7.19 -11.03
CA HIS A 138 25.36 -7.64 -9.84
C HIS A 138 26.29 -7.63 -8.62
N VAL A 139 25.75 -7.43 -7.42
CA VAL A 139 26.57 -7.38 -6.19
C VAL A 139 27.36 -8.68 -5.94
N ASP A 140 26.81 -9.82 -6.38
CA ASP A 140 27.39 -11.16 -6.20
C ASP A 140 27.89 -11.81 -7.50
N ASP A 141 28.23 -11.02 -8.52
CA ASP A 141 28.73 -11.43 -9.86
C ASP A 141 27.83 -12.38 -10.68
N SER A 142 26.76 -12.89 -10.07
CA SER A 142 25.80 -13.85 -10.60
C SER A 142 24.38 -13.40 -10.24
N ILE A 143 23.45 -13.59 -11.18
CA ILE A 143 22.05 -13.19 -11.00
C ILE A 143 21.26 -14.40 -10.50
N ASP A 144 20.81 -14.33 -9.25
CA ASP A 144 19.89 -15.30 -8.66
C ASP A 144 18.81 -14.55 -7.85
N PRO A 145 17.63 -14.33 -8.44
CA PRO A 145 16.54 -13.61 -7.80
C PRO A 145 16.06 -14.23 -6.49
N VAL A 146 16.17 -15.55 -6.34
CA VAL A 146 15.71 -16.26 -5.13
C VAL A 146 16.70 -16.02 -3.99
N ARG A 147 18.00 -16.13 -4.27
CA ARG A 147 19.05 -15.77 -3.31
C ARG A 147 18.94 -14.31 -2.86
N ASP A 148 18.63 -13.40 -3.79
CA ASP A 148 18.49 -11.98 -3.49
C ASP A 148 17.28 -11.73 -2.56
N LEU A 149 16.17 -12.43 -2.80
CA LEU A 149 14.99 -12.44 -1.92
C LEU A 149 15.33 -12.97 -0.51
N ASP A 150 16.03 -14.11 -0.43
CA ASP A 150 16.49 -14.70 0.84
C ASP A 150 17.43 -13.76 1.61
N THR A 151 18.33 -13.07 0.90
CA THR A 151 19.28 -12.13 1.49
C THR A 151 18.54 -10.97 2.17
N ILE A 152 17.60 -10.34 1.46
CA ILE A 152 16.82 -9.24 2.02
C ILE A 152 15.95 -9.75 3.17
N GLN A 153 15.26 -10.88 2.99
CA GLN A 153 14.39 -11.44 4.02
C GLN A 153 15.15 -11.76 5.31
N SER A 154 16.35 -12.34 5.18
CA SER A 154 17.24 -12.63 6.31
C SER A 154 17.63 -11.36 7.07
N GLU A 155 18.04 -10.30 6.37
CA GLU A 155 18.41 -9.01 6.98
C GLU A 155 17.23 -8.34 7.69
N LEU A 156 16.02 -8.43 7.13
CA LEU A 156 14.80 -7.91 7.77
C LEU A 156 14.48 -8.70 9.05
N CYS A 157 14.61 -10.03 9.03
CA CYS A 157 14.41 -10.87 10.20
C CYS A 157 15.44 -10.59 11.30
N LEU A 158 16.72 -10.44 10.95
CA LEU A 158 17.79 -10.08 11.89
C LEU A 158 17.55 -8.72 12.54
N LYS A 159 17.08 -7.74 11.76
CA LYS A 159 16.72 -6.43 12.32
C LYS A 159 15.57 -6.55 13.32
N ASP A 160 14.52 -7.29 12.99
CA ASP A 160 13.40 -7.49 13.90
C ASP A 160 13.82 -8.26 15.16
N GLN A 161 14.75 -9.21 15.10
CA GLN A 161 15.30 -9.87 16.29
C GLN A 161 15.97 -8.86 17.22
N SER A 162 16.77 -7.93 16.68
CA SER A 162 17.38 -6.86 17.49
C SER A 162 16.34 -5.91 18.11
N VAL A 163 15.19 -5.70 17.44
CA VAL A 163 14.08 -4.91 17.99
C VAL A 163 13.40 -5.67 19.12
N MET A 164 13.21 -6.98 18.98
CA MET A 164 12.58 -7.83 20.00
C MET A 164 13.36 -7.84 21.32
N GLU A 165 14.68 -7.79 21.29
CA GLU A 165 15.52 -7.63 22.49
C GLU A 165 15.20 -6.34 23.26
N ASN A 166 14.94 -5.24 22.55
CA ASN A 166 14.57 -3.98 23.16
C ASN A 166 13.12 -4.00 23.67
N VAL A 167 12.20 -4.61 22.93
CA VAL A 167 10.78 -4.74 23.31
C VAL A 167 10.62 -5.48 24.64
N VAL A 168 11.31 -6.62 24.83
CA VAL A 168 11.22 -7.37 26.09
C VAL A 168 11.80 -6.58 27.27
N ASN A 169 12.88 -5.83 27.05
CA ASN A 169 13.48 -4.99 28.09
C ASN A 169 12.56 -3.83 28.49
N MET A 170 11.93 -3.18 27.51
CA MET A 170 10.95 -2.11 27.76
C MET A 170 9.73 -2.62 28.54
N GLU A 171 9.19 -3.77 28.17
CA GLU A 171 8.01 -4.33 28.86
C GLU A 171 8.37 -4.76 30.30
N LYS A 172 9.55 -5.35 30.53
CA LYS A 172 10.05 -5.64 31.88
C LYS A 172 10.15 -4.37 32.73
N GLU A 173 10.69 -3.28 32.19
CA GLU A 173 10.80 -2.00 32.89
C GLU A 173 9.43 -1.37 33.19
N ARG A 174 8.47 -1.47 32.26
CA ARG A 174 7.09 -1.01 32.48
C ARG A 174 6.43 -1.75 33.64
N VAL A 175 6.46 -3.08 33.62
CA VAL A 175 5.86 -3.89 34.69
C VAL A 175 6.56 -3.67 36.03
N ARG A 176 7.88 -3.43 36.05
CA ARG A 176 8.62 -3.05 37.26
C ARG A 176 8.09 -1.77 37.88
N LYS A 177 7.89 -0.72 37.07
CA LYS A 177 7.35 0.57 37.54
C LYS A 177 5.93 0.41 38.06
N ASP A 178 5.08 -0.31 37.34
CA ASP A 178 3.69 -0.52 37.72
C ASP A 178 3.55 -1.31 39.03
N LYS A 179 4.47 -2.25 39.30
CA LYS A 179 4.47 -3.10 40.51
C LYS A 179 5.41 -2.62 41.62
N GLY A 180 6.14 -1.51 41.44
CA GLY A 180 7.11 -1.00 42.42
C GLY A 180 8.26 -1.97 42.73
N LEU A 181 8.66 -2.80 41.76
CA LEU A 181 9.69 -3.83 41.94
C LEU A 181 11.11 -3.26 41.78
N SER A 182 12.08 -3.81 42.54
CA SER A 182 13.50 -3.50 42.39
C SER A 182 14.05 -3.96 41.03
N ARG A 183 15.10 -3.31 40.51
CA ARG A 183 15.77 -3.64 39.23
C ARG A 183 16.26 -5.09 39.15
N ALA A 184 16.57 -5.72 40.28
CA ALA A 184 17.06 -7.10 40.36
C ALA A 184 15.94 -8.16 40.50
N ALA A 185 14.67 -7.74 40.62
CA ALA A 185 13.56 -8.67 40.75
C ALA A 185 13.16 -9.26 39.40
N ASP A 186 12.82 -10.55 39.41
CA ASP A 186 12.28 -11.24 38.24
C ASP A 186 10.85 -10.75 37.96
N VAL A 187 10.55 -10.47 36.70
CA VAL A 187 9.34 -9.74 36.32
C VAL A 187 8.37 -10.69 35.62
N PRO A 188 7.22 -11.02 36.23
CA PRO A 188 6.23 -11.85 35.56
C PRO A 188 5.54 -11.01 34.47
N LEU A 189 5.92 -11.27 33.22
CA LEU A 189 5.27 -10.76 32.01
C LEU A 189 3.92 -11.45 31.83
N SER A 190 2.96 -10.79 31.17
CA SER A 190 1.65 -11.39 30.91
C SER A 190 1.78 -12.63 30.01
N GLU A 191 0.88 -13.60 30.19
CA GLU A 191 0.86 -14.82 29.36
C GLU A 191 0.71 -14.48 27.87
N THR A 192 -0.14 -13.50 27.55
CA THR A 192 -0.34 -13.01 26.17
C THR A 192 0.95 -12.45 25.57
N PHE A 193 1.72 -11.67 26.34
CA PHE A 193 2.99 -11.12 25.87
C PHE A 193 4.03 -12.23 25.64
N GLN A 194 4.19 -13.16 26.58
CA GLN A 194 5.13 -14.27 26.45
C GLN A 194 4.78 -15.16 25.24
N SER A 195 3.49 -15.50 25.07
CA SER A 195 3.02 -16.27 23.93
C SER A 195 3.29 -15.56 22.59
N ALA A 196 3.00 -14.26 22.49
CA ALA A 196 3.29 -13.48 21.29
C ALA A 196 4.81 -13.43 21.00
N PHE A 197 5.61 -13.16 22.04
CA PHE A 197 7.07 -13.02 21.95
C PHE A 197 7.72 -14.32 21.46
N ASP A 198 7.34 -15.46 22.03
CA ASP A 198 7.89 -16.77 21.67
C ASP A 198 7.51 -17.17 20.24
N LYS A 199 6.26 -16.91 19.82
CA LYS A 199 5.81 -17.17 18.45
C LYS A 199 6.58 -16.32 17.43
N VAL A 200 6.75 -15.03 17.72
CA VAL A 200 7.49 -14.11 16.85
C VAL A 200 8.96 -14.54 16.75
N ASN A 201 9.63 -14.83 17.85
CA ASN A 201 11.03 -15.26 17.82
C ASN A 201 11.21 -16.59 17.06
N LYS A 202 10.27 -17.53 17.17
CA LYS A 202 10.31 -18.76 16.37
C LYS A 202 10.23 -18.49 14.87
N LEU A 203 9.35 -17.59 14.44
CA LEU A 203 9.24 -17.20 13.02
C LEU A 203 10.50 -16.50 12.53
N LEU A 204 11.01 -15.53 13.31
CA LEU A 204 12.21 -14.80 12.97
C LEU A 204 13.45 -15.71 12.91
N ALA A 205 13.59 -16.68 13.81
CA ALA A 205 14.67 -17.65 13.80
C ALA A 205 14.60 -18.60 12.59
N ALA A 206 13.39 -18.90 12.11
CA ALA A 206 13.15 -19.64 10.87
C ALA A 206 13.18 -18.75 9.61
N GLN A 207 13.62 -17.49 9.71
CA GLN A 207 13.66 -16.51 8.63
C GLN A 207 12.31 -16.27 7.93
N THR A 208 11.22 -16.61 8.61
CA THR A 208 9.86 -16.47 8.10
C THR A 208 9.28 -15.12 8.55
N PRO A 209 8.65 -14.33 7.66
CA PRO A 209 8.07 -13.06 8.03
C PRO A 209 7.01 -13.20 9.14
N VAL A 210 6.99 -12.29 10.10
CA VAL A 210 6.02 -12.30 11.20
C VAL A 210 4.56 -12.21 10.70
N GLN A 211 4.32 -11.53 9.57
CA GLN A 211 2.99 -11.45 8.95
C GLN A 211 2.33 -12.81 8.64
N THR A 212 3.12 -13.90 8.55
CA THR A 212 2.64 -15.26 8.24
C THR A 212 2.11 -16.01 9.45
N GLY A 213 2.44 -15.54 10.66
CA GLY A 213 2.09 -16.23 11.89
C GLY A 213 0.60 -16.20 12.20
N SER A 214 0.15 -17.23 12.93
CA SER A 214 -1.19 -17.27 13.49
C SER A 214 -1.20 -16.71 14.91
N PHE A 215 -1.87 -15.57 15.08
CA PHE A 215 -1.95 -14.84 16.34
C PHE A 215 -3.40 -14.55 16.73
N THR A 216 -3.65 -14.47 18.03
CA THR A 216 -4.94 -14.01 18.58
C THR A 216 -5.07 -12.49 18.47
N GLU A 217 -6.29 -11.94 18.60
CA GLU A 217 -6.50 -10.48 18.52
C GLU A 217 -5.66 -9.70 19.54
N GLY A 218 -5.56 -10.19 20.79
CA GLY A 218 -4.73 -9.56 21.82
C GLY A 218 -3.23 -9.63 21.52
N GLU A 219 -2.75 -10.70 20.87
CA GLU A 219 -1.36 -10.80 20.42
C GLU A 219 -1.08 -9.83 19.26
N ILE A 220 -2.04 -9.68 18.32
CA ILE A 220 -1.92 -8.78 17.17
C ILE A 220 -1.81 -7.32 17.63
N GLU A 221 -2.59 -6.91 18.64
CA GLU A 221 -2.50 -5.55 19.21
C GLU A 221 -1.11 -5.27 19.79
N LEU A 222 -0.52 -6.22 20.52
CA LEU A 222 0.85 -6.09 21.04
C LEU A 222 1.89 -6.02 19.92
N ILE A 223 1.83 -6.95 18.96
CA ILE A 223 2.79 -7.03 17.85
C ILE A 223 2.75 -5.77 16.98
N ARG A 224 1.56 -5.17 16.80
CA ARG A 224 1.40 -3.91 16.08
C ARG A 224 2.20 -2.77 16.73
N ASP A 225 2.22 -2.72 18.05
CA ASP A 225 2.94 -1.69 18.81
C ASP A 225 4.47 -1.88 18.79
N TRP A 226 4.96 -3.10 18.54
CA TRP A 226 6.39 -3.38 18.42
C TRP A 226 7.03 -2.81 17.16
N GLY A 227 6.24 -2.49 16.13
CA GLY A 227 6.72 -1.80 14.93
C GLY A 227 7.68 -2.62 14.06
N LEU A 228 7.57 -3.95 14.11
CA LEU A 228 8.41 -4.89 13.36
C LEU A 228 8.28 -4.71 11.84
N ILE A 229 9.38 -4.83 11.11
CA ILE A 229 9.43 -4.63 9.66
C ILE A 229 8.76 -5.79 8.91
N THR A 230 8.96 -7.03 9.37
CA THR A 230 8.42 -8.25 8.73
C THR A 230 6.92 -8.44 8.93
N THR A 231 6.24 -7.52 9.64
CA THR A 231 4.77 -7.45 9.70
C THR A 231 4.16 -6.68 8.52
N LYS A 232 4.99 -5.94 7.77
CA LYS A 232 4.52 -5.04 6.71
C LYS A 232 4.16 -5.83 5.44
N PRO A 233 3.05 -5.46 4.76
CA PRO A 233 2.72 -6.03 3.46
C PRO A 233 3.83 -5.82 2.43
N GLN A 234 4.05 -6.84 1.59
CA GLN A 234 4.99 -6.78 0.48
C GLN A 234 4.29 -6.97 -0.87
N VAL A 235 4.66 -6.13 -1.84
CA VAL A 235 4.32 -6.27 -3.26
C VAL A 235 5.61 -6.48 -4.02
N TYR A 236 5.75 -7.65 -4.64
CA TYR A 236 6.96 -8.04 -5.36
C TYR A 236 6.93 -7.53 -6.79
N VAL A 237 7.90 -6.69 -7.11
CA VAL A 237 8.03 -6.02 -8.40
C VAL A 237 9.18 -6.66 -9.16
N VAL A 238 8.87 -7.57 -10.07
CA VAL A 238 9.87 -8.38 -10.79
C VAL A 238 10.25 -7.66 -12.07
N ASN A 239 11.39 -6.99 -12.05
CA ASN A 239 11.92 -6.25 -13.19
C ASN A 239 12.63 -7.20 -14.16
N MET A 240 12.19 -7.26 -15.41
CA MET A 240 12.74 -8.11 -16.47
C MET A 240 12.99 -7.34 -17.75
N THR A 241 13.61 -8.00 -18.74
CA THR A 241 13.83 -7.39 -20.06
C THR A 241 12.51 -7.09 -20.77
N LYS A 242 12.49 -6.06 -21.63
CA LYS A 242 11.33 -5.69 -22.45
C LYS A 242 10.77 -6.90 -23.22
N LYS A 243 11.66 -7.68 -23.85
CA LYS A 243 11.29 -8.92 -24.55
C LYS A 243 10.62 -9.96 -23.63
N SER A 244 11.13 -10.14 -22.40
CA SER A 244 10.53 -11.07 -21.43
C SER A 244 9.17 -10.61 -20.92
N PHE A 245 9.02 -9.30 -20.77
CA PHE A 245 7.78 -8.67 -20.36
C PHE A 245 6.70 -8.77 -21.45
N ILE A 246 7.04 -8.46 -22.71
CA ILE A 246 6.12 -8.57 -23.87
C ILE A 246 5.67 -10.02 -24.07
N ARG A 247 6.59 -10.99 -24.00
CA ARG A 247 6.25 -12.43 -24.11
C ARG A 247 5.58 -13.02 -22.87
N LYS A 248 5.40 -12.24 -21.80
CA LYS A 248 4.82 -12.67 -20.51
C LYS A 248 5.46 -13.94 -19.94
N GLY A 249 6.78 -14.04 -20.09
CA GLY A 249 7.52 -15.24 -19.74
C GLY A 249 8.97 -14.93 -19.34
N SER A 250 9.38 -15.46 -18.19
CA SER A 250 10.75 -15.41 -17.70
C SER A 250 11.08 -16.73 -17.01
N LYS A 251 12.33 -17.19 -17.15
CA LYS A 251 12.85 -18.39 -16.46
C LYS A 251 12.81 -18.26 -14.93
N TRP A 252 12.80 -17.03 -14.43
CA TRP A 252 12.84 -16.72 -13.00
C TRP A 252 11.46 -16.61 -12.35
N LEU A 253 10.41 -16.27 -13.11
CA LEU A 253 9.08 -16.02 -12.56
C LEU A 253 8.49 -17.23 -11.79
N PRO A 254 8.58 -18.49 -12.27
CA PRO A 254 8.07 -19.63 -11.52
C PRO A 254 8.79 -19.82 -10.17
N LYS A 255 10.13 -19.67 -10.16
CA LYS A 255 10.94 -19.79 -8.94
C LYS A 255 10.63 -18.70 -7.93
N ILE A 256 10.50 -17.46 -8.40
CA ILE A 256 10.09 -16.32 -7.54
C ILE A 256 8.69 -16.56 -6.98
N LYS A 257 7.76 -17.08 -7.79
CA LYS A 257 6.40 -17.37 -7.33
C LYS A 257 6.38 -18.43 -6.23
N GLU A 258 7.10 -19.52 -6.42
CA GLU A 258 7.23 -20.58 -5.41
C GLU A 258 7.83 -20.05 -4.10
N TRP A 259 8.88 -19.23 -4.20
CA TRP A 259 9.47 -18.57 -3.03
C TRP A 259 8.48 -17.64 -2.33
N VAL A 260 7.79 -16.77 -3.07
CA VAL A 260 6.80 -15.85 -2.49
C VAL A 260 5.65 -16.61 -1.81
N ASP A 261 5.11 -17.66 -2.44
CA ASP A 261 4.01 -18.45 -1.91
C ASP A 261 4.41 -19.19 -0.60
N SER A 262 5.67 -19.61 -0.48
CA SER A 262 6.22 -20.23 0.74
C SER A 262 6.58 -19.24 1.86
N HIS A 263 6.82 -17.96 1.52
CA HIS A 263 7.25 -16.92 2.47
C HIS A 263 6.13 -15.92 2.80
N GLY A 264 4.87 -16.38 2.81
CA GLY A 264 3.72 -15.58 3.25
C GLY A 264 2.86 -15.00 2.14
N GLY A 265 3.19 -15.29 0.89
CA GLY A 265 2.50 -14.77 -0.28
C GLY A 265 2.75 -13.28 -0.49
N GLY A 266 2.06 -12.75 -1.49
CA GLY A 266 2.18 -11.35 -1.87
C GLY A 266 1.78 -11.17 -3.32
N THR A 267 1.47 -9.93 -3.70
CA THR A 267 1.16 -9.65 -5.09
C THR A 267 2.46 -9.59 -5.89
N ILE A 268 2.60 -10.45 -6.88
CA ILE A 268 3.73 -10.42 -7.83
C ILE A 268 3.32 -9.63 -9.07
N ILE A 269 4.14 -8.65 -9.42
CA ILE A 269 3.95 -7.75 -10.56
C ILE A 269 5.16 -7.88 -11.48
N PRO A 270 5.05 -8.66 -12.57
CA PRO A 270 6.01 -8.63 -13.66
C PRO A 270 6.02 -7.24 -14.31
N MET A 271 7.21 -6.64 -14.45
CA MET A 271 7.38 -5.37 -15.13
C MET A 271 8.70 -5.30 -15.90
N SER A 272 8.83 -4.32 -16.78
CA SER A 272 10.11 -3.98 -17.38
C SER A 272 10.34 -2.48 -17.27
N ALA A 273 11.34 -2.07 -16.50
CA ALA A 273 11.69 -0.66 -16.37
C ALA A 273 12.05 -0.02 -17.73
N ALA A 274 12.71 -0.78 -18.62
CA ALA A 274 13.02 -0.33 -19.98
C ALA A 274 11.75 -0.07 -20.81
N PHE A 275 10.77 -0.98 -20.77
CA PHE A 275 9.49 -0.78 -21.47
C PHE A 275 8.74 0.45 -20.95
N GLU A 276 8.68 0.60 -19.62
CA GLU A 276 7.99 1.73 -19.00
C GLU A 276 8.68 3.07 -19.29
N GLN A 277 10.01 3.08 -19.40
CA GLN A 277 10.78 4.26 -19.79
C GLN A 277 10.48 4.69 -21.22
N GLU A 278 10.57 3.77 -22.19
CA GLU A 278 10.21 4.08 -23.59
C GLU A 278 8.76 4.56 -23.70
N TYR A 279 7.84 3.98 -22.95
CA TYR A 279 6.44 4.41 -22.91
C TYR A 279 6.26 5.82 -22.30
N ALA A 280 7.02 6.12 -21.24
CA ALA A 280 7.00 7.42 -20.56
C ALA A 280 7.64 8.54 -21.41
N ASP A 281 8.70 8.24 -22.15
CA ASP A 281 9.37 9.20 -23.05
C ASP A 281 8.42 9.68 -24.16
N LEU A 282 7.40 8.89 -24.50
CA LEU A 282 6.36 9.21 -25.47
C LEU A 282 5.15 9.96 -24.87
N ALA A 283 5.14 10.31 -23.58
CA ALA A 283 3.97 10.90 -22.89
C ALA A 283 3.41 12.18 -23.52
N GLY A 284 4.22 12.92 -24.29
CA GLY A 284 3.78 14.11 -25.03
C GLY A 284 2.97 13.83 -26.30
N ASP A 285 2.95 12.58 -26.79
CA ASP A 285 2.28 12.20 -28.04
C ASP A 285 1.43 10.93 -27.82
N ALA A 286 0.13 11.14 -27.61
CA ALA A 286 -0.82 10.05 -27.39
C ALA A 286 -0.95 9.11 -28.60
N ALA A 287 -0.71 9.60 -29.83
CA ALA A 287 -0.73 8.76 -31.02
C ALA A 287 0.51 7.87 -31.07
N ALA A 288 1.69 8.41 -30.75
CA ALA A 288 2.93 7.64 -30.64
C ALA A 288 2.88 6.61 -29.50
N GLN A 289 2.34 6.97 -28.32
CA GLN A 289 2.12 6.01 -27.23
C GLN A 289 1.23 4.86 -27.66
N LYS A 290 0.12 5.17 -28.35
CA LYS A 290 -0.78 4.14 -28.85
C LYS A 290 -0.10 3.26 -29.89
N ALA A 291 0.64 3.85 -30.84
CA ALA A 291 1.39 3.11 -31.86
C ALA A 291 2.43 2.18 -31.23
N PHE A 292 3.17 2.65 -30.21
CA PHE A 292 4.12 1.84 -29.46
C PHE A 292 3.48 0.64 -28.76
N LEU A 293 2.34 0.86 -28.09
CA LEU A 293 1.59 -0.23 -27.46
C LEU A 293 1.04 -1.22 -28.48
N ASP A 294 0.55 -0.74 -29.62
CA ASP A 294 0.02 -1.57 -30.71
C ASP A 294 1.15 -2.40 -31.35
N GLU A 295 2.35 -1.84 -31.52
CA GLU A 295 3.54 -2.54 -32.01
C GLU A 295 4.00 -3.63 -31.03
N CYS A 296 4.15 -3.30 -29.75
CA CYS A 296 4.54 -4.26 -28.72
C CYS A 296 3.50 -5.39 -28.61
N THR A 297 2.22 -5.04 -28.74
CA THR A 297 1.12 -6.01 -28.81
C THR A 297 1.27 -6.90 -30.04
N ALA A 298 1.54 -6.34 -31.23
CA ALA A 298 1.78 -7.14 -32.43
C ALA A 298 2.98 -8.11 -32.29
N GLU A 299 4.06 -7.69 -31.62
CA GLU A 299 5.21 -8.55 -31.31
C GLU A 299 4.80 -9.73 -30.41
N ALA A 300 4.04 -9.47 -29.34
CA ALA A 300 3.50 -10.54 -28.48
C ALA A 300 2.66 -11.56 -29.27
N ALA A 301 2.02 -11.15 -30.37
CA ALA A 301 1.08 -11.99 -31.12
C ALA A 301 1.86 -12.97 -32.00
N LYS A 302 2.95 -12.47 -32.60
CA LYS A 302 3.91 -13.29 -33.35
C LYS A 302 4.53 -14.36 -32.47
N LEU A 303 4.64 -14.13 -31.17
CA LEU A 303 5.13 -15.09 -30.17
C LEU A 303 4.07 -16.09 -29.68
N GLY A 304 2.85 -16.05 -30.22
CA GLY A 304 1.81 -17.06 -29.98
C GLY A 304 0.90 -16.79 -28.77
N LEU A 305 1.00 -15.63 -28.12
CA LEU A 305 0.08 -15.25 -27.03
C LEU A 305 -1.31 -14.87 -27.59
N LYS A 306 -2.38 -15.44 -27.03
CA LYS A 306 -3.78 -15.18 -27.42
C LYS A 306 -4.63 -14.77 -26.20
N GLY A 307 -5.71 -13.99 -26.41
CA GLY A 307 -6.73 -13.61 -25.40
C GLY A 307 -6.57 -12.20 -24.80
N PRO A 308 -7.43 -11.74 -23.87
CA PRO A 308 -7.36 -10.37 -23.30
C PRO A 308 -6.08 -10.09 -22.50
N GLY A 309 -5.33 -11.13 -22.15
CA GLY A 309 -3.97 -11.06 -21.62
C GLY A 309 -2.91 -10.82 -22.69
N PHE A 310 -3.26 -10.45 -23.91
CA PHE A 310 -2.36 -10.19 -25.03
C PHE A 310 -1.90 -8.73 -25.14
N VAL A 311 -2.78 -7.78 -24.75
CA VAL A 311 -2.51 -6.35 -24.95
C VAL A 311 -1.39 -5.87 -24.03
N CYS A 312 -0.34 -5.31 -24.62
CA CYS A 312 0.72 -4.61 -23.90
C CYS A 312 0.16 -3.30 -23.34
N LYS A 313 0.42 -3.05 -22.06
CA LYS A 313 0.02 -1.84 -21.37
C LYS A 313 1.00 -1.54 -20.24
N SER A 314 1.11 -0.27 -19.88
CA SER A 314 1.85 0.13 -18.69
C SER A 314 1.29 -0.58 -17.44
N VAL A 315 2.19 -1.04 -16.60
CA VAL A 315 1.93 -1.75 -15.34
C VAL A 315 2.00 -0.80 -14.16
N ILE A 316 2.55 0.41 -14.32
CA ILE A 316 2.59 1.45 -13.29
C ILE A 316 1.21 1.69 -12.64
N PRO A 317 0.10 1.82 -13.40
CA PRO A 317 -1.23 1.96 -12.81
C PRO A 317 -1.69 0.76 -11.97
N ARG A 318 -1.25 -0.45 -12.32
CA ARG A 318 -1.53 -1.67 -11.56
C ARG A 318 -0.66 -1.74 -10.31
N MET A 319 0.60 -1.34 -10.39
CA MET A 319 1.53 -1.29 -9.27
C MET A 319 1.04 -0.33 -8.17
N ILE A 320 0.63 0.89 -8.54
CA ILE A 320 0.08 1.87 -7.59
C ILE A 320 -1.16 1.31 -6.88
N ARG A 321 -2.10 0.71 -7.62
CA ARG A 321 -3.30 0.09 -7.03
C ARG A 321 -2.96 -1.08 -6.12
N ALA A 322 -2.03 -1.96 -6.52
CA ALA A 322 -1.60 -3.07 -5.70
C ALA A 322 -0.96 -2.61 -4.37
N GLY A 323 -0.15 -1.55 -4.39
CA GLY A 323 0.39 -0.96 -3.16
C GLY A 323 -0.71 -0.39 -2.26
N ARG A 324 -1.67 0.33 -2.84
CA ARG A 324 -2.84 0.85 -2.11
C ARG A 324 -3.66 -0.27 -1.47
N ASP A 325 -3.94 -1.33 -2.21
CA ASP A 325 -4.66 -2.50 -1.72
C ASP A 325 -3.89 -3.25 -0.63
N ALA A 326 -2.56 -3.38 -0.78
CA ALA A 326 -1.71 -4.02 0.21
C ALA A 326 -1.74 -3.27 1.56
N LEU A 327 -1.78 -1.94 1.52
CA LEU A 327 -1.99 -1.06 2.68
C LEU A 327 -3.45 -1.02 3.18
N CYS A 328 -4.35 -1.80 2.58
CA CYS A 328 -5.77 -1.86 2.92
C CYS A 328 -6.46 -0.48 2.87
N LEU A 329 -6.05 0.36 1.93
CA LEU A 329 -6.65 1.66 1.68
C LEU A 329 -7.80 1.54 0.68
N GLN A 330 -8.84 2.36 0.87
CA GLN A 330 -9.98 2.50 -0.04
C GLN A 330 -10.36 3.98 -0.17
N SER A 331 -11.18 4.29 -1.18
CA SER A 331 -11.62 5.67 -1.43
C SER A 331 -13.10 5.85 -1.12
N PHE A 332 -13.48 7.01 -0.59
CA PHE A 332 -14.83 7.54 -0.76
C PHE A 332 -14.75 8.86 -1.54
N TYR A 333 -15.86 9.30 -2.14
CA TYR A 333 -15.90 10.50 -2.96
C TYR A 333 -16.83 11.56 -2.40
N THR A 334 -16.42 12.81 -2.55
CA THR A 334 -17.31 13.97 -2.48
C THR A 334 -17.40 14.57 -3.89
N MET A 335 -18.62 14.84 -4.35
CA MET A 335 -18.85 15.40 -5.68
C MET A 335 -19.82 16.59 -5.60
N GLY A 336 -19.58 17.60 -6.41
CA GLY A 336 -20.45 18.76 -6.54
C GLY A 336 -19.92 19.76 -7.56
N PRO A 337 -20.63 20.86 -7.82
CA PRO A 337 -20.28 21.80 -8.89
C PRO A 337 -18.94 22.52 -8.66
N LYS A 338 -18.46 22.58 -7.41
CA LYS A 338 -17.19 23.21 -7.06
C LYS A 338 -16.01 22.24 -7.11
N GLU A 339 -16.21 21.03 -6.62
CA GLU A 339 -15.14 20.06 -6.41
C GLU A 339 -15.62 18.62 -6.61
N VAL A 340 -14.77 17.80 -7.23
CA VAL A 340 -14.82 16.34 -7.15
C VAL A 340 -13.53 15.85 -6.52
N ARG A 341 -13.63 15.16 -5.39
CA ARG A 341 -12.49 14.72 -4.59
C ARG A 341 -12.61 13.27 -4.15
N ALA A 342 -11.50 12.55 -4.23
CA ALA A 342 -11.33 11.22 -3.67
C ALA A 342 -10.57 11.30 -2.34
N TRP A 343 -11.19 10.79 -1.28
CA TRP A 343 -10.66 10.77 0.07
C TRP A 343 -10.17 9.36 0.41
N THR A 344 -8.92 9.26 0.86
CA THR A 344 -8.32 7.98 1.27
C THR A 344 -8.67 7.67 2.72
N ILE A 345 -9.17 6.47 2.96
CA ILE A 345 -9.45 5.90 4.29
C ILE A 345 -8.97 4.44 4.33
N GLN A 346 -8.75 3.90 5.53
CA GLN A 346 -8.52 2.47 5.67
C GLN A 346 -9.83 1.69 5.54
N ARG A 347 -9.77 0.47 4.98
CA ARG A 347 -10.91 -0.47 4.98
C ARG A 347 -11.37 -0.72 6.42
N GLY A 348 -12.69 -0.74 6.62
CA GLY A 348 -13.28 -0.87 7.96
C GLY A 348 -13.47 0.46 8.72
N THR A 349 -13.06 1.60 8.15
CA THR A 349 -13.27 2.93 8.74
C THR A 349 -14.77 3.24 8.83
N LEU A 350 -15.22 3.75 9.97
CA LEU A 350 -16.62 4.13 10.21
C LEU A 350 -16.95 5.51 9.62
N ALA A 351 -18.23 5.75 9.32
CA ALA A 351 -18.69 7.02 8.74
C ALA A 351 -18.23 8.29 9.51
N PRO A 352 -18.27 8.35 10.86
CA PRO A 352 -17.78 9.52 11.58
C PRO A 352 -16.27 9.75 11.40
N GLN A 353 -15.48 8.67 11.39
CA GLN A 353 -14.03 8.71 11.22
C GLN A 353 -13.67 9.15 9.79
N ALA A 354 -14.41 8.66 8.80
CA ALA A 354 -14.25 9.09 7.41
C ALA A 354 -14.59 10.58 7.23
N ALA A 355 -15.62 11.07 7.92
CA ALA A 355 -15.94 12.50 7.94
C ALA A 355 -14.82 13.33 8.58
N GLY A 356 -14.17 12.80 9.63
CA GLY A 356 -12.99 13.39 10.29
C GLY A 356 -11.81 13.63 9.36
N VAL A 357 -11.66 12.83 8.29
CA VAL A 357 -10.62 13.02 7.26
C VAL A 357 -10.81 14.31 6.47
N ILE A 358 -12.06 14.75 6.31
CA ILE A 358 -12.38 16.05 5.68
C ILE A 358 -12.04 17.18 6.65
N HIS A 359 -12.57 17.09 7.86
CA HIS A 359 -12.27 18.03 8.94
C HIS A 359 -12.65 17.41 10.29
N THR A 360 -11.86 17.67 11.33
CA THR A 360 -12.08 17.09 12.67
C THR A 360 -13.44 17.46 13.30
N ASP A 361 -14.03 18.60 12.89
CA ASP A 361 -15.37 19.00 13.35
C ASP A 361 -16.50 18.13 12.80
N PHE A 362 -16.34 17.55 11.60
CA PHE A 362 -17.34 16.62 11.07
C PHE A 362 -17.44 15.35 11.91
N GLU A 363 -16.31 14.85 12.42
CA GLU A 363 -16.29 13.68 13.29
C GLU A 363 -16.92 14.00 14.66
N LYS A 364 -16.53 15.11 15.29
CA LYS A 364 -17.06 15.54 16.60
C LYS A 364 -18.55 15.87 16.55
N GLY A 365 -18.97 16.55 15.48
CA GLY A 365 -20.35 17.00 15.26
C GLY A 365 -21.22 16.03 14.47
N PHE A 366 -20.74 14.81 14.18
CA PHE A 366 -21.38 13.88 13.25
C PHE A 366 -22.84 13.58 13.63
N ILE A 367 -23.76 13.81 12.67
CA ILE A 367 -25.17 13.46 12.78
C ILE A 367 -25.45 12.18 11.99
N LYS A 368 -25.18 12.25 10.68
CA LYS A 368 -25.41 11.16 9.72
C LYS A 368 -24.56 11.37 8.47
N ALA A 369 -24.32 10.30 7.73
CA ALA A 369 -23.78 10.35 6.39
C ALA A 369 -24.91 10.06 5.40
N GLU A 370 -25.08 10.90 4.39
CA GLU A 370 -25.86 10.54 3.23
C GLU A 370 -24.93 9.81 2.25
N VAL A 371 -25.23 8.55 1.96
CA VAL A 371 -24.34 7.65 1.22
C VAL A 371 -25.05 7.09 0.00
N CYS A 372 -24.36 7.11 -1.13
CA CYS A 372 -24.75 6.40 -2.35
C CYS A 372 -23.58 5.58 -2.86
N ASN A 373 -23.81 4.30 -3.17
CA ASN A 373 -22.79 3.48 -3.80
C ASN A 373 -22.56 3.94 -5.27
N PHE A 374 -21.30 3.95 -5.71
CA PHE A 374 -20.93 4.34 -7.08
C PHE A 374 -21.74 3.62 -8.18
N GLU A 375 -21.99 2.32 -8.04
CA GLU A 375 -22.70 1.54 -9.06
C GLU A 375 -24.17 1.96 -9.18
N ASP A 376 -24.83 2.25 -8.05
CA ASP A 376 -26.20 2.77 -8.04
C ASP A 376 -26.23 4.20 -8.63
N PHE A 377 -25.25 5.05 -8.30
CA PHE A 377 -25.13 6.38 -8.92
C PHE A 377 -24.97 6.28 -10.44
N LYS A 378 -23.99 5.49 -10.92
CA LYS A 378 -23.69 5.32 -12.34
C LYS A 378 -24.90 4.85 -13.13
N LYS A 379 -25.66 3.89 -12.59
CA LYS A 379 -26.87 3.35 -13.24
C LYS A 379 -28.03 4.36 -13.28
N LEU A 380 -28.22 5.16 -12.23
CA LEU A 380 -29.44 5.94 -12.04
C LEU A 380 -29.32 7.43 -12.39
N HIS A 381 -28.13 8.03 -12.29
CA HIS A 381 -27.96 9.48 -12.51
C HIS A 381 -28.20 9.90 -13.97
N GLY A 382 -28.10 8.98 -14.95
CA GLY A 382 -28.44 9.22 -16.35
C GLY A 382 -27.65 10.34 -17.05
N GLY A 383 -26.43 10.63 -16.59
CA GLY A 383 -25.60 11.73 -17.11
C GLY A 383 -25.89 13.09 -16.50
N GLU A 384 -26.89 13.20 -15.62
CA GLU A 384 -27.27 14.46 -14.98
C GLU A 384 -26.33 14.80 -13.81
N LYS A 385 -26.05 16.10 -13.62
CA LYS A 385 -25.32 16.64 -12.46
C LYS A 385 -26.21 16.72 -11.22
N SER A 386 -26.90 15.63 -10.91
CA SER A 386 -27.89 15.56 -9.84
C SER A 386 -27.95 14.16 -9.23
N VAL A 387 -28.25 14.12 -7.93
CA VAL A 387 -28.56 12.88 -7.20
C VAL A 387 -30.07 12.64 -7.07
N ALA A 388 -30.92 13.44 -7.75
CA ALA A 388 -32.38 13.37 -7.62
C ALA A 388 -32.93 11.97 -7.98
N LYS A 389 -32.57 11.42 -9.14
CA LYS A 389 -33.00 10.08 -9.57
C LYS A 389 -32.54 8.97 -8.63
N VAL A 390 -31.35 9.13 -8.04
CA VAL A 390 -30.83 8.20 -7.03
C VAL A 390 -31.66 8.26 -5.75
N LYS A 391 -32.08 9.47 -5.34
CA LYS A 391 -32.97 9.70 -4.20
C LYS A 391 -34.38 9.13 -4.44
N GLU A 392 -34.95 9.37 -5.63
CA GLU A 392 -36.26 8.84 -6.03
C GLU A 392 -36.29 7.31 -6.03
N ALA A 393 -35.19 6.67 -6.44
CA ALA A 393 -35.02 5.22 -6.40
C ALA A 393 -34.75 4.65 -4.98
N GLY A 394 -34.69 5.50 -3.94
CA GLY A 394 -34.41 5.09 -2.57
C GLY A 394 -32.99 4.54 -2.35
N LYS A 395 -32.05 4.80 -3.29
CA LYS A 395 -30.66 4.32 -3.23
C LYS A 395 -29.70 5.29 -2.54
N TYR A 396 -30.20 6.46 -2.17
CA TYR A 396 -29.46 7.48 -1.43
C TYR A 396 -29.79 7.34 0.07
N LYS A 397 -28.97 6.57 0.77
CA LYS A 397 -29.23 6.11 2.14
C LYS A 397 -28.75 7.11 3.18
N GLN A 398 -29.39 7.11 4.35
CA GLN A 398 -28.93 7.85 5.51
C GLN A 398 -28.34 6.88 6.52
N GLU A 399 -27.03 6.98 6.70
CA GLU A 399 -26.23 6.05 7.47
C GLU A 399 -25.76 6.69 8.79
N GLY A 400 -25.80 5.88 9.85
CA GLY A 400 -25.47 6.29 11.21
C GLY A 400 -24.00 6.12 11.57
N LYS A 401 -23.68 6.27 12.87
CA LYS A 401 -22.31 6.21 13.39
C LYS A 401 -21.63 4.83 13.23
N SER A 402 -22.42 3.76 13.14
CA SER A 402 -21.93 2.39 13.01
C SER A 402 -21.73 1.94 11.56
N TYR A 403 -22.02 2.80 10.58
CA TYR A 403 -21.83 2.45 9.18
C TYR A 403 -20.36 2.31 8.85
N VAL A 404 -19.98 1.17 8.28
CA VAL A 404 -18.65 0.90 7.76
C VAL A 404 -18.61 1.36 6.31
N MET A 405 -17.74 2.31 6.01
CA MET A 405 -17.59 2.87 4.67
C MET A 405 -17.19 1.81 3.65
N GLN A 406 -17.77 1.88 2.47
CA GLN A 406 -17.45 0.99 1.35
C GLN A 406 -16.62 1.70 0.28
N ASP A 407 -15.81 0.93 -0.46
CA ASP A 407 -15.00 1.49 -1.54
C ASP A 407 -15.85 2.08 -2.66
N GLY A 408 -15.63 3.37 -2.91
CA GLY A 408 -16.33 4.17 -3.89
C GLY A 408 -17.65 4.75 -3.43
N ASP A 409 -17.94 4.71 -2.12
CA ASP A 409 -19.10 5.43 -1.57
C ASP A 409 -19.02 6.92 -1.90
N ILE A 410 -20.13 7.47 -2.37
CA ILE A 410 -20.32 8.89 -2.59
C ILE A 410 -21.03 9.43 -1.36
N CYS A 411 -20.41 10.38 -0.69
CA CYS A 411 -20.84 10.81 0.64
C CYS A 411 -21.10 12.31 0.72
N VAL A 412 -22.15 12.65 1.48
CA VAL A 412 -22.36 13.99 2.05
C VAL A 412 -22.54 13.84 3.55
N PHE A 413 -21.64 14.42 4.33
CA PHE A 413 -21.70 14.34 5.80
C PHE A 413 -22.49 15.49 6.39
N MET A 414 -23.44 15.16 7.26
CA MET A 414 -24.23 16.12 8.02
C MET A 414 -23.64 16.21 9.43
N HIS A 415 -23.27 17.41 9.86
CA HIS A 415 -22.75 17.66 11.19
C HIS A 415 -23.41 18.88 11.84
N ASN A 416 -23.42 18.91 13.16
CA ASN A 416 -23.73 20.12 13.90
C ASN A 416 -22.49 21.00 14.00
N VAL A 417 -22.68 22.32 13.91
CA VAL A 417 -21.63 23.28 14.26
C VAL A 417 -21.44 23.18 15.78
N ALA A 418 -20.29 22.69 16.22
CA ALA A 418 -19.95 22.73 17.63
C ALA A 418 -19.99 24.21 18.05
N LYS A 419 -20.94 24.60 18.91
CA LYS A 419 -20.90 25.92 19.55
C LYS A 419 -19.57 25.96 20.31
N GLY A 420 -18.60 26.69 19.78
CA GLY A 420 -17.39 27.02 20.54
C GLY A 420 -17.86 27.58 21.88
N LYS A 421 -17.37 27.01 22.98
CA LYS A 421 -17.52 27.65 24.28
C LYS A 421 -16.84 29.01 24.13
N LYS A 422 -17.66 30.06 24.01
CA LYS A 422 -17.21 31.44 24.14
C LYS A 422 -16.65 31.67 25.53
#